data_AF-A0A1K1NZ38-F1
#
_entry.id   AF-A0A1K1NZ38-F1
#
_cell.length_a   1.000
_cell.length_b   1.000
_cell.length_c   1.000
_cell.angle_alpha   90.00
_cell.angle_beta   90.00
_cell.angle_gamma   90.00
#
_symmetry.space_group_name_H-M   'P 1'
#
loop_
_entity.id
_entity.type
_entity.pdbx_description
1 polymer ?
#
loop_
_entity_poly.entity_id
_entity_poly.type
_entity_poly.pdbx_seq_one_letter_code
_entity_poly.pdbx_strand_id
1 'polypeptide(L)'
;MRKIVIVMMMILVLTACGKPAETVPAVDSRQTMMNDIQVYLTSAKTGKTAAADAGKLIRATLPNYKGNDAEKFKEIADKMDQNKVDEVSKLYQELGGK
;
A
#
# COMPACT_ATOMS: atom_id res chain seq x y z
N MET A 1 9.06 -2.53 59.78
CA MET A 1 10.00 -1.39 59.72
C MET A 1 10.77 -1.45 58.41
N ARG A 2 10.87 -0.30 57.72
CA ARG A 2 11.97 0.07 56.79
C ARG A 2 12.10 -0.82 55.54
N LYS A 3 11.86 -0.38 54.31
CA LYS A 3 11.97 0.95 53.71
C LYS A 3 11.29 0.88 52.33
N ILE A 4 10.32 1.74 52.12
CA ILE A 4 10.03 2.32 50.81
C ILE A 4 11.27 3.16 50.47
N VAL A 5 12.06 2.72 49.50
CA VAL A 5 13.14 3.47 48.87
C VAL A 5 12.94 3.21 47.38
N ILE A 6 12.21 4.12 46.73
CA ILE A 6 12.78 5.05 45.75
C ILE A 6 12.86 4.35 44.39
N VAL A 7 11.81 4.49 43.58
CA VAL A 7 11.66 5.62 42.65
C VAL A 7 12.66 5.49 41.51
N MET A 8 12.13 5.56 40.28
CA MET A 8 12.85 5.99 39.09
C MET A 8 13.84 4.98 38.49
N MET A 9 13.30 4.07 37.68
CA MET A 9 13.93 3.77 36.40
C MET A 9 12.91 4.04 35.29
N MET A 10 12.69 5.34 35.08
CA MET A 10 12.35 5.84 33.76
C MET A 10 13.45 5.41 32.78
N ILE A 11 13.00 4.86 31.65
CA ILE A 11 13.59 5.06 30.33
C ILE A 11 15.02 4.50 30.17
N LEU A 12 15.09 3.22 29.78
CA LEU A 12 16.02 2.83 28.73
C LEU A 12 15.21 2.55 27.47
N VAL A 13 14.81 3.64 26.82
CA VAL A 13 14.60 3.68 25.37
C VAL A 13 15.99 3.48 24.75
N LEU A 14 16.42 2.23 24.70
CA LEU A 14 17.38 1.75 23.72
C LEU A 14 16.51 1.19 22.60
N THR A 15 16.04 2.01 21.65
CA THR A 15 16.65 2.13 20.31
C THR A 15 17.23 0.82 19.73
N ALA A 16 16.60 -0.31 20.03
CA ALA A 16 16.46 -1.37 19.05
C ALA A 16 15.17 -1.10 18.25
N CYS A 17 15.11 0.06 17.57
CA CYS A 17 14.23 0.26 16.44
C CYS A 17 14.79 -0.52 15.23
N GLY A 18 15.22 -1.76 15.46
CA GLY A 18 15.22 -2.77 14.42
C GLY A 18 13.75 -3.07 14.21
N LYS A 19 13.08 -2.21 13.41
CA LYS A 19 11.82 -2.62 12.79
C LYS A 19 12.14 -3.99 12.21
N PRO A 20 11.44 -5.08 12.61
CA PRO A 20 11.43 -6.22 11.72
C PRO A 20 11.07 -5.62 10.36
N ALA A 21 11.82 -5.94 9.32
CA ALA A 21 11.32 -5.73 7.98
C ALA A 21 10.00 -6.49 7.97
N GLU A 22 8.91 -5.78 8.29
CA GLU A 22 7.56 -6.29 8.23
C GLU A 22 7.42 -6.62 6.77
N THR A 23 7.68 -7.89 6.45
CA THR A 23 7.25 -8.50 5.22
C THR A 23 5.76 -8.31 5.24
N VAL A 24 5.30 -7.20 4.66
CA VAL A 24 3.89 -6.91 4.44
C VAL A 24 3.36 -8.18 3.78
N PRO A 25 2.48 -8.94 4.45
CA PRO A 25 1.96 -10.17 3.90
C PRO A 25 1.50 -9.92 2.47
N ALA A 26 1.74 -10.86 1.55
CA ALA A 26 1.35 -10.68 0.15
C ALA A 26 -0.16 -10.38 -0.01
N VAL A 27 -0.97 -10.79 0.97
CA VAL A 27 -2.41 -10.48 1.09
C VAL A 27 -2.65 -9.00 1.37
N ASP A 28 -1.89 -8.40 2.29
CA ASP A 28 -1.94 -6.95 2.54
C ASP A 28 -1.48 -6.17 1.30
N SER A 29 -0.42 -6.62 0.64
CA SER A 29 0.10 -5.96 -0.58
C SER A 29 -0.92 -5.95 -1.72
N ARG A 30 -1.65 -7.05 -1.93
CA ARG A 30 -2.74 -7.13 -2.93
C ARG A 30 -3.87 -6.17 -2.59
N GLN A 31 -4.32 -6.18 -1.33
CA GLN A 31 -5.40 -5.33 -0.85
C GLN A 31 -5.04 -3.85 -0.99
N THR A 32 -3.81 -3.47 -0.64
CA THR A 32 -3.27 -2.11 -0.81
C THR A 32 -3.33 -1.67 -2.26
N MET A 33 -2.79 -2.47 -3.19
CA MET A 33 -2.82 -2.12 -4.62
C MET A 33 -4.26 -2.02 -5.15
N MET A 34 -5.16 -2.92 -4.74
CA MET A 34 -6.58 -2.83 -5.11
C MET A 34 -7.23 -1.55 -4.59
N ASN A 35 -6.93 -1.14 -3.36
CA ASN A 35 -7.44 0.10 -2.79
C ASN A 35 -6.89 1.33 -3.54
N ASP A 36 -5.61 1.35 -3.87
CA ASP A 36 -5.00 2.44 -4.64
C ASP A 36 -5.66 2.58 -6.03
N ILE A 37 -5.99 1.46 -6.67
CA ILE A 37 -6.73 1.45 -7.94
C ILE A 37 -8.14 2.01 -7.77
N GLN A 38 -8.85 1.60 -6.72
CA GLN A 38 -10.20 2.11 -6.43
C GLN A 38 -10.20 3.63 -6.17
N VAL A 39 -9.20 4.14 -5.44
CA VAL A 39 -9.03 5.57 -5.17
C VAL A 39 -8.75 6.33 -6.47
N TYR A 40 -7.86 5.81 -7.33
CA TYR A 40 -7.60 6.39 -8.65
C TYR A 40 -8.89 6.49 -9.49
N LEU A 41 -9.64 5.39 -9.61
CA LEU A 41 -10.88 5.35 -10.41
C LEU A 41 -11.95 6.31 -9.86
N THR A 42 -12.10 6.38 -8.54
CA THR A 42 -13.03 7.30 -7.88
C THR A 42 -12.62 8.75 -8.10
N SER A 43 -11.31 9.04 -8.05
CA SER A 43 -10.77 10.38 -8.26
C SER A 43 -10.94 10.83 -9.72
N ALA A 44 -10.66 9.93 -10.67
CA ALA A 44 -10.93 10.14 -12.09
C ALA A 44 -12.41 10.45 -12.35
N LYS A 45 -13.33 9.70 -11.72
CA LYS A 45 -14.78 9.92 -11.85
C LYS A 45 -15.24 11.26 -11.26
N THR A 46 -14.61 11.71 -10.18
CA THR A 46 -14.95 12.97 -9.50
C THR A 46 -14.20 14.19 -10.05
N GLY A 47 -13.39 14.01 -11.10
CA GLY A 47 -12.56 15.07 -11.68
C GLY A 47 -11.43 15.54 -10.77
N LYS A 48 -11.10 14.78 -9.71
CA LYS A 48 -10.00 15.09 -8.80
C LYS A 48 -8.69 14.50 -9.32
N THR A 49 -7.66 15.32 -9.37
CA THR A 49 -6.30 14.99 -9.84
C THR A 49 -5.50 14.07 -8.90
N ALA A 50 -6.14 13.21 -8.11
CA ALA A 50 -5.44 12.30 -7.20
C ALA A 50 -4.65 11.18 -7.93
N ALA A 51 -4.74 11.15 -9.26
CA ALA A 51 -4.25 10.10 -10.12
C ALA A 51 -2.73 10.15 -10.43
N ALA A 52 -2.06 11.28 -10.22
CA ALA A 52 -0.71 11.51 -10.75
C ALA A 52 0.37 10.58 -10.15
N ASP A 53 0.11 9.98 -8.98
CA ASP A 53 1.07 9.11 -8.30
C ASP A 53 0.54 7.70 -7.98
N ALA A 54 -0.70 7.37 -8.38
CA ALA A 54 -1.29 6.06 -8.08
C ALA A 54 -0.49 4.90 -8.71
N GLY A 55 -0.03 5.08 -9.95
CA GLY A 55 0.85 4.10 -10.61
C GLY A 55 2.17 3.90 -9.88
N LYS A 56 2.72 4.95 -9.24
CA LYS A 56 3.96 4.84 -8.44
C LYS A 56 3.76 4.03 -7.16
N LEU A 57 2.61 4.18 -6.50
CA LEU A 57 2.28 3.43 -5.28
C LEU A 57 2.17 1.93 -5.57
N ILE A 58 1.53 1.56 -6.68
CA ILE A 58 1.44 0.17 -7.13
C ILE A 58 2.84 -0.37 -7.45
N ARG A 59 3.68 0.38 -8.17
CA ARG A 59 5.07 -0.03 -8.46
C ARG A 59 5.96 -0.13 -7.23
N ALA A 60 5.71 0.65 -6.17
CA ALA A 60 6.43 0.52 -4.90
C ALA A 60 6.03 -0.76 -4.15
N THR A 61 4.79 -1.22 -4.32
CA THR A 61 4.25 -2.40 -3.64
C THR A 61 4.55 -3.70 -4.40
N LEU A 62 4.62 -3.65 -5.74
CA LEU A 62 4.87 -4.78 -6.64
C LEU A 62 6.08 -5.67 -6.29
N PRO A 63 7.28 -5.14 -5.94
CA PRO A 63 8.45 -5.96 -5.63
C PRO A 63 8.24 -6.92 -4.45
N ASN A 64 7.33 -6.59 -3.54
CA ASN A 64 7.01 -7.40 -2.36
C ASN A 64 5.83 -8.36 -2.62
N TYR A 65 5.15 -8.23 -3.75
CA TYR A 65 3.98 -9.02 -4.10
C TYR A 65 4.37 -10.28 -4.88
N LYS A 66 3.96 -11.45 -4.37
CA LYS A 66 4.25 -12.78 -4.96
C LYS A 66 3.04 -13.46 -5.60
N GLY A 67 1.93 -12.74 -5.78
CA GLY A 67 0.73 -13.32 -6.39
C GLY A 67 0.82 -13.38 -7.91
N ASN A 68 -0.01 -14.24 -8.51
CA ASN A 68 -0.03 -14.47 -9.96
C ASN A 68 -0.52 -13.25 -10.76
N ASP A 69 -1.19 -12.31 -10.08
CA ASP A 69 -1.76 -11.09 -10.62
C ASP A 69 -0.74 -9.93 -10.71
N ALA A 70 0.54 -10.16 -10.42
CA ALA A 70 1.58 -9.12 -10.41
C ALA A 70 1.72 -8.41 -11.77
N GLU A 71 1.63 -9.15 -12.87
CA GLU A 71 1.67 -8.57 -14.22
C GLU A 71 0.46 -7.66 -14.48
N LYS A 72 -0.73 -8.04 -14.00
CA LYS A 72 -1.93 -7.21 -14.12
C LYS A 72 -1.80 -5.92 -13.32
N PHE A 73 -1.27 -5.97 -12.09
CA PHE A 73 -0.99 -4.76 -11.31
C PHE A 73 0.02 -3.84 -12.00
N LYS A 74 1.06 -4.42 -12.63
CA LYS A 74 2.02 -3.65 -13.42
C LYS A 74 1.37 -2.96 -14.61
N GLU A 75 0.54 -3.70 -15.36
CA GLU A 75 -0.21 -3.13 -16.48
C GLU A 75 -1.13 -2.01 -16.01
N ILE A 76 -1.85 -2.20 -14.91
CA ILE A 76 -2.71 -1.17 -14.33
C ILE A 76 -1.91 0.09 -14.00
N ALA A 77 -0.75 -0.02 -13.37
CA ALA A 77 0.10 1.13 -13.08
C ALA A 77 0.54 1.88 -14.35
N ASP A 78 0.89 1.16 -15.42
CA ASP A 78 1.26 1.76 -16.70
C ASP A 78 0.06 2.48 -17.36
N LYS A 79 -1.15 1.93 -17.25
CA LYS A 79 -2.38 2.54 -17.78
C LYS A 79 -2.81 3.76 -16.96
N MET A 80 -2.57 3.77 -15.65
CA MET A 80 -2.78 4.94 -14.79
C MET A 80 -1.90 6.11 -15.19
N ASP A 81 -0.61 5.87 -15.44
CA ASP A 81 0.31 6.92 -15.90
C ASP A 81 -0.08 7.47 -17.28
N GLN A 82 -0.68 6.63 -18.13
CA GLN A 82 -1.24 7.02 -19.42
C GLN A 82 -2.64 7.67 -19.30
N ASN A 83 -3.16 7.85 -18.08
CA ASN A 83 -4.49 8.37 -17.78
C ASN A 83 -5.63 7.61 -18.49
N LYS A 84 -5.44 6.30 -18.73
CA LYS A 84 -6.41 5.43 -19.42
C LYS A 84 -7.38 4.81 -18.43
N VAL A 85 -8.24 5.64 -17.87
CA VAL A 85 -9.16 5.30 -16.78
C VAL A 85 -10.06 4.10 -17.13
N ASP A 86 -10.57 4.02 -18.36
CA ASP A 86 -11.43 2.91 -18.80
C ASP A 86 -10.69 1.56 -18.83
N GLU A 87 -9.44 1.56 -19.32
CA GLU A 87 -8.60 0.36 -19.34
C GLU A 87 -8.25 -0.08 -17.90
N VAL A 88 -7.92 0.88 -17.02
CA VAL A 88 -7.67 0.62 -15.59
C VAL A 88 -8.90 -0.01 -14.92
N SER A 89 -10.09 0.52 -15.20
CA SER A 89 -11.35 0.00 -14.64
C SER A 89 -11.62 -1.44 -15.07
N LYS A 90 -11.39 -1.76 -16.35
CA LYS A 90 -11.55 -3.11 -16.87
C LYS A 90 -10.59 -4.09 -16.19
N LEU A 91 -9.30 -3.76 -16.13
CA LEU A 91 -8.28 -4.60 -15.48
C LEU A 91 -8.56 -4.77 -13.97
N TYR A 92 -9.06 -3.73 -13.30
CA TYR A 92 -9.48 -3.78 -11.90
C TYR A 92 -10.63 -4.77 -11.67
N GLN A 93 -11.64 -4.78 -12.54
CA GLN A 93 -12.74 -5.76 -12.47
C GLN A 93 -12.26 -7.19 -12.71
N GLU A 94 -11.31 -7.40 -13.61
CA GLU A 94 -10.70 -8.72 -13.84
C GLU A 94 -9.93 -9.25 -12.61
N LEU A 95 -9.48 -8.36 -11.73
CA LEU A 95 -8.87 -8.70 -10.45
C LEU A 95 -9.89 -8.94 -9.32
N GLY A 96 -11.19 -8.87 -9.62
CA GLY A 96 -12.28 -9.02 -8.66
C GLY A 96 -12.67 -7.71 -7.96
N GLY A 97 -12.24 -6.56 -8.49
CA GLY A 97 -12.71 -5.25 -8.08
C GLY A 97 -14.21 -5.09 -8.35
N LYS A 98 -14.92 -4.45 -7.41
CA LYS A 98 -16.35 -4.12 -7.54
C LYS A 98 -16.55 -2.62 -7.61
#